data_AF-A0ABD0JJJ6-F1
#
_entry.id   AF-A0ABD0JJJ6-F1
#
_cell.length_a   1.000
_cell.length_b   1.000
_cell.length_c   1.000
_cell.angle_alpha   90.00
_cell.angle_beta   90.00
_cell.angle_gamma   90.00
#
_symmetry.space_group_name_H-M   'P 1'
#
loop_
_entity.id
_entity.type
_entity.pdbx_description
1 polymer ?
#
loop_
_entity_poly.entity_id
_entity_poly.type
_entity_poly.pdbx_seq_one_letter_code
_entity_poly.pdbx_strand_id
1 'polypeptide(L)'
;MSRSQEMLDIGLVVEVGDRVKRGRDWAWGNQDGNPPGQGTVTGPEPGLSGWWKVHWDSGMEASYRVGAEDKYDLEIIWPDT
;
A
#
# COMPACT_ATOMS: atom_id res chain seq x y z
N MET A 1 -25.61 -1.68 8.55
CA MET A 1 -24.60 -2.76 8.43
C MET A 1 -23.30 -2.24 9.01
N SER A 2 -22.53 -3.09 9.69
CA SER A 2 -21.36 -2.67 10.47
C SER A 2 -20.18 -2.29 9.57
N ARG A 3 -19.23 -1.47 10.05
CA ARG A 3 -17.89 -1.22 9.45
C ARG A 3 -17.12 -2.53 9.17
N SER A 4 -17.60 -3.58 9.82
CA SER A 4 -17.22 -4.99 9.82
C SER A 4 -17.96 -5.86 8.79
N GLN A 5 -18.96 -5.35 8.06
CA GLN A 5 -19.56 -6.09 6.95
C GLN A 5 -18.66 -5.91 5.72
N GLU A 6 -17.50 -6.57 5.73
CA GLU A 6 -16.73 -6.87 4.51
C GLU A 6 -15.43 -6.08 4.26
N MET A 7 -14.66 -5.84 5.32
CA MET A 7 -13.24 -6.24 5.26
C MET A 7 -13.12 -7.77 5.01
N LEU A 8 -14.18 -8.51 5.40
CA LEU A 8 -14.58 -9.84 4.93
C LEU A 8 -14.42 -9.86 3.39
N ASP A 9 -13.45 -10.51 2.78
CA ASP A 9 -13.05 -11.86 3.10
C ASP A 9 -11.58 -12.19 2.78
N ILE A 10 -10.73 -11.28 2.26
CA ILE A 10 -9.23 -11.47 2.12
C ILE A 10 -8.47 -10.37 1.34
N GLY A 11 -9.14 -9.44 0.63
CA GLY A 11 -8.47 -8.48 -0.26
C GLY A 11 -8.52 -7.05 0.27
N LEU A 12 -7.42 -6.54 0.82
CA LEU A 12 -7.29 -5.14 1.25
C LEU A 12 -7.58 -4.21 0.06
N VAL A 13 -8.63 -3.38 0.14
CA VAL A 13 -8.87 -2.34 -0.87
C VAL A 13 -8.01 -1.15 -0.49
N VAL A 14 -6.97 -0.91 -1.28
CA VAL A 14 -6.17 0.32 -1.23
C VAL A 14 -6.87 1.38 -2.07
N GLU A 15 -6.90 2.62 -1.59
CA GLU A 15 -7.50 3.76 -2.28
C GLU A 15 -6.51 4.93 -2.43
N VAL A 16 -6.78 5.82 -3.38
CA VAL A 16 -5.99 7.07 -3.54
C VAL A 16 -6.13 7.91 -2.26
N GLY A 17 -4.99 8.34 -1.73
CA GLY A 17 -4.93 9.12 -0.49
C GLY A 17 -4.65 8.30 0.76
N ASP A 18 -4.73 6.97 0.69
CA ASP A 18 -4.35 6.11 1.82
C ASP A 18 -2.90 6.33 2.21
N ARG A 19 -2.67 6.40 3.52
CA ARG A 19 -1.33 6.42 4.11
C ARG A 19 -0.85 5.00 4.28
N VAL A 20 0.38 4.72 3.88
CA VAL A 20 0.94 3.38 3.87
C VAL A 20 2.36 3.35 4.43
N LYS A 21 2.77 2.17 4.89
CA LYS A 21 4.16 1.78 5.19
C LYS A 21 4.47 0.47 4.47
N ARG A 22 5.73 0.05 4.47
CA ARG A 22 6.11 -1.29 3.99
C ARG A 22 5.29 -2.38 4.70
N GLY A 23 4.78 -3.33 3.92
CA GLY A 23 3.97 -4.46 4.36
C GLY A 23 4.75 -5.77 4.48
N ARG A 24 4.02 -6.87 4.65
CA ARG A 24 4.57 -8.20 4.98
C ARG A 24 5.48 -8.79 3.88
N ASP A 25 5.17 -8.51 2.61
CA ASP A 25 5.84 -9.13 1.46
C ASP A 25 6.93 -8.23 0.85
N TRP A 26 7.23 -7.10 1.51
CA TRP A 26 8.17 -6.09 1.03
C TRP A 26 9.51 -6.68 0.60
N ALA A 27 9.89 -6.43 -0.65
CA ALA A 27 11.14 -6.90 -1.25
C ALA A 27 11.97 -5.77 -1.90
N TRP A 28 11.66 -4.51 -1.59
CA TRP A 28 12.12 -3.34 -2.36
C TRP A 28 13.20 -2.51 -1.63
N GLY A 29 13.97 -3.15 -0.74
CA GLY A 29 15.05 -2.49 -0.02
C GLY A 29 14.58 -1.31 0.82
N ASN A 30 15.16 -0.12 0.60
CA ASN A 30 14.88 1.11 1.34
C ASN A 30 14.20 2.18 0.46
N GLN A 31 13.42 1.77 -0.54
CA GLN A 31 12.70 2.71 -1.41
C GLN A 31 11.66 3.56 -0.65
N ASP A 32 11.17 3.07 0.48
CA ASP A 32 10.34 3.78 1.45
C ASP A 32 11.13 4.66 2.44
N GLY A 33 12.47 4.73 2.32
CA GLY A 33 13.34 5.60 3.12
C GLY A 33 14.32 4.88 4.05
N ASN A 34 15.22 5.67 4.64
CA ASN A 34 16.14 5.23 5.70
C ASN A 34 16.25 6.32 6.80
N PRO A 35 15.62 6.15 7.99
CA PRO A 35 14.85 4.98 8.39
C PRO A 35 13.58 4.78 7.53
N PRO A 36 12.99 3.56 7.51
CA PRO A 36 11.76 3.28 6.78
C PRO A 36 10.66 4.29 7.13
N GLY A 37 10.06 4.86 6.11
CA GLY A 37 9.07 5.94 6.23
C GLY A 37 7.68 5.52 5.80
N GLN A 38 6.82 6.53 5.67
CA GLN A 38 5.45 6.39 5.20
C GLN A 38 5.31 6.99 3.80
N GLY A 39 4.23 6.65 3.12
CA GLY A 39 3.88 7.21 1.82
C GLY A 39 2.38 7.37 1.64
N THR A 40 2.01 8.05 0.56
CA THR A 40 0.62 8.23 0.13
C THR A 40 0.39 7.49 -1.17
N VAL A 41 -0.69 6.71 -1.22
CA VAL A 41 -1.12 6.06 -2.45
C VAL A 41 -1.63 7.11 -3.44
N THR A 42 -1.10 7.09 -4.67
CA THR A 42 -1.47 8.04 -5.73
C THR A 42 -2.34 7.43 -6.82
N GLY A 43 -2.49 6.11 -6.86
CA GLY A 43 -3.43 5.40 -7.73
C GLY A 43 -2.91 4.05 -8.23
N PRO A 44 -3.69 3.33 -9.05
CA PRO A 44 -3.26 2.06 -9.65
C PRO A 44 -2.17 2.29 -10.70
N GLU A 45 -1.33 1.28 -10.94
CA GLU A 45 -0.39 1.29 -12.07
C GLU A 45 -1.10 0.89 -13.38
N PRO A 46 -1.15 1.76 -14.41
CA PRO A 46 -1.79 1.42 -15.67
C PRO A 46 -1.18 0.19 -16.33
N GLY A 47 -2.04 -0.78 -16.65
CA GLY A 47 -1.64 -2.02 -17.31
C GLY A 47 -1.13 -3.12 -16.39
N LEU A 48 -1.00 -2.87 -15.08
CA LEU A 48 -0.54 -3.86 -14.10
C LEU A 48 -1.59 -4.08 -12.99
N SER A 49 -2.38 -5.13 -13.14
CA SER A 49 -3.41 -5.50 -12.15
C SER A 49 -2.76 -5.87 -10.81
N GLY A 50 -3.30 -5.32 -9.71
CA GLY A 50 -2.78 -5.56 -8.36
C GLY A 50 -1.51 -4.78 -8.01
N TRP A 51 -1.15 -3.75 -8.79
CA TRP A 51 -0.04 -2.84 -8.50
C TRP A 51 -0.54 -1.41 -8.27
N TRP A 52 0.03 -0.75 -7.26
CA TRP A 52 -0.36 0.59 -6.83
C TRP A 52 0.83 1.50 -6.64
N LYS A 53 0.69 2.74 -7.12
CA LYS A 53 1.67 3.83 -6.99
C LYS A 53 1.62 4.44 -5.60
N VAL A 54 2.80 4.68 -5.05
CA VAL A 54 3.00 5.38 -3.79
C VAL A 54 4.01 6.51 -4.00
N HIS A 55 3.68 7.68 -3.47
CA HIS A 55 4.62 8.76 -3.22
C HIS A 55 5.07 8.68 -1.76
N TRP A 56 6.31 8.28 -1.53
CA TRP A 56 6.90 8.22 -0.18
C TRP A 56 7.25 9.61 0.31
N ASP A 57 7.18 9.83 1.62
CA ASP A 57 7.52 11.12 2.25
C ASP A 57 9.00 11.50 2.05
N SER A 58 9.84 10.52 1.71
CA SER A 58 11.24 10.72 1.29
C SER A 58 11.38 11.35 -0.11
N GLY A 59 10.28 11.49 -0.85
CA GLY A 59 10.22 11.99 -2.23
C GLY A 59 10.36 10.91 -3.31
N MET A 60 10.49 9.64 -2.91
CA MET A 60 10.57 8.51 -3.85
C MET A 60 9.18 8.13 -4.36
N GLU A 61 9.07 7.79 -5.65
CA GLU A 61 7.84 7.27 -6.25
C GLU A 61 8.08 5.92 -6.90
N ALA A 62 7.23 4.94 -6.61
CA ALA A 62 7.21 3.65 -7.29
C ALA A 62 5.89 2.91 -7.07
N SER A 63 5.77 1.77 -7.74
CA SER A 63 4.60 0.89 -7.69
C SER A 63 4.89 -0.39 -6.93
N TYR A 64 3.90 -0.85 -6.16
CA TYR A 64 4.03 -1.96 -5.22
C TYR A 64 2.84 -2.92 -5.31
N ARG A 65 3.04 -4.18 -4.93
CA ARG A 65 2.01 -5.21 -5.04
C ARG A 65 0.98 -5.08 -3.93
N VAL A 66 -0.28 -5.06 -4.32
CA VAL A 66 -1.47 -5.11 -3.46
C VAL A 66 -2.40 -6.18 -4.05
N GLY A 67 -1.95 -7.44 -3.97
CA GLY A 67 -2.64 -8.62 -4.50
C GLY A 67 -2.03 -9.20 -5.78
N ALA A 68 -1.14 -8.49 -6.48
CA ALA A 68 -0.35 -9.09 -7.55
C ALA A 68 0.55 -10.20 -6.99
N GLU A 69 0.59 -11.35 -7.65
CA GLU A 69 1.38 -12.53 -7.23
C GLU A 69 1.01 -13.07 -5.84
N ASP A 70 -0.18 -12.75 -5.32
CA ASP A 70 -0.57 -13.01 -3.93
C ASP A 70 0.33 -12.31 -2.89
N LYS A 71 0.89 -11.15 -3.28
CA LYS A 71 1.82 -10.35 -2.47
C LYS A 71 1.25 -9.00 -2.10
N TYR A 72 1.57 -8.59 -0.87
CA TYR A 72 1.09 -7.38 -0.24
C TYR A 72 2.29 -6.63 0.35
N ASP A 73 2.88 -5.80 -0.50
CA ASP A 73 4.06 -4.99 -0.20
C ASP A 73 3.72 -3.74 0.63
N LEU A 74 2.43 -3.37 0.73
CA LEU A 74 1.96 -2.19 1.46
C LEU A 74 1.02 -2.58 2.60
N GLU A 75 1.08 -1.81 3.69
CA GLU A 75 0.14 -1.86 4.81
C GLU A 75 -0.47 -0.47 5.01
N ILE A 76 -1.80 -0.36 5.04
CA ILE A 76 -2.50 0.90 5.33
C ILE A 76 -2.27 1.28 6.80
N ILE A 77 -1.90 2.54 7.01
CA ILE A 77 -1.77 3.16 8.33
C ILE A 77 -3.14 3.74 8.66
N TRP A 78 -3.87 3.03 9.50
CA TRP A 78 -5.10 3.55 10.07
C TRP A 78 -4.74 4.59 11.14
N PRO A 79 -5.33 5.79 11.12
CA PRO A 79 -5.20 6.68 12.28
C PRO A 79 -5.79 5.95 13.50
N ASP A 80 -5.03 5.94 14.59
CA ASP A 80 -5.55 5.54 15.90
C ASP A 80 -6.76 6.44 16.19
N THR A 81 -7.94 5.83 16.32
CA THR A 81 -9.21 6.51 16.66
C THR A 81 -9.16 7.18 18.02
#